data_AF-A0A7G1IPL4-F1
#
_entry.id   AF-A0A7G1IPL4-F1
#
_cell.length_a   1.000
_cell.length_b   1.000
_cell.length_c   1.000
_cell.angle_alpha   90.00
_cell.angle_beta   90.00
_cell.angle_gamma   90.00
#
_symmetry.space_group_name_H-M   'P 1'
#
loop_
_entity.id
_entity.type
_entity.pdbx_description
1 polymer ?
#
loop_
_entity_poly.entity_id
_entity_poly.type
_entity_poly.pdbx_seq_one_letter_code
_entity_poly.pdbx_strand_id
1 'polypeptide(L)'
;MLAIIYITRAVVDQFLMQEFIIRWRVWLTHRLMGDWLGDRAYYRGQFIDHPIDNPDQRIQQDIDAFTACSGGMANIPSNGTAKTLLFGAVQAVVSVVSFAAILWDLSFPITVAGLQIPRALFWIVIAYITFATVVAFWIGRPLIRLSFRNEKRNAVFRYALVRLRDAGEAVGFYRGERAESVELNGRFAG
;
A
#
# COMPACT_ATOMS: atom_id res chain seq x y z
N MET A 1 28.72 -12.34 18.27
CA MET A 1 28.44 -13.32 17.19
C MET A 1 27.00 -13.26 16.70
N LEU A 2 25.97 -13.34 17.56
CA LEU A 2 24.56 -13.25 17.14
C LEU A 2 24.21 -11.98 16.34
N ALA A 3 24.68 -10.81 16.78
CA ALA A 3 24.44 -9.54 16.08
C ALA A 3 25.02 -9.52 14.65
N ILE A 4 26.20 -10.13 14.46
CA ILE A 4 26.85 -10.22 13.15
C ILE A 4 26.01 -11.09 12.21
N ILE A 5 25.58 -12.26 12.68
CA ILE A 5 24.73 -13.17 11.89
C ILE A 5 23.42 -12.48 11.50
N TYR A 6 22.80 -11.76 12.44
CA TYR A 6 21.56 -11.02 12.19
C TYR A 6 21.74 -9.93 11.12
N ILE A 7 22.77 -9.09 11.27
CA ILE A 7 23.03 -7.99 10.32
C ILE A 7 23.38 -8.55 8.94
N THR A 8 24.24 -9.57 8.86
CA THR A 8 24.61 -10.20 7.59
C THR A 8 23.39 -10.77 6.88
N ARG A 9 22.52 -11.51 7.59
CA ARG A 9 21.27 -12.02 7.03
C ARG A 9 20.40 -10.88 6.48
N ALA A 10 20.23 -9.81 7.24
CA ALA A 10 19.40 -8.67 6.83
C ALA A 10 19.92 -7.97 5.57
N VAL A 11 21.24 -7.77 5.48
CA VAL A 11 21.87 -7.14 4.30
C VAL A 11 21.77 -8.04 3.07
N VAL A 12 22.01 -9.35 3.22
CA VAL A 12 21.86 -10.32 2.13
C VAL A 12 20.42 -10.39 1.62
N ASP A 13 19.45 -10.41 2.54
CA ASP A 13 18.02 -10.39 2.20
C ASP A 13 17.64 -9.16 1.38
N GLN A 14 18.07 -7.98 1.83
CA GLN A 14 17.83 -6.73 1.11
C GLN A 14 18.47 -6.75 -0.27
N PHE A 15 19.73 -7.20 -0.38
CA PHE A 15 20.43 -7.26 -1.66
C PHE A 15 19.73 -8.18 -2.68
N LEU A 16 19.38 -9.40 -2.26
CA LEU A 16 18.69 -10.36 -3.13
C LEU A 16 17.31 -9.87 -3.55
N MET A 17 16.57 -9.24 -2.63
CA MET A 17 15.26 -8.70 -2.94
C MET A 17 15.35 -7.53 -3.94
N GLN A 18 16.33 -6.63 -3.78
CA GLN A 18 16.54 -5.53 -4.73
C GLN A 18 16.89 -6.03 -6.12
N GLU A 19 17.79 -7.02 -6.23
CA GLU A 19 18.11 -7.66 -7.50
C GLU A 19 16.86 -8.25 -8.19
N PHE A 20 16.01 -8.93 -7.43
CA PHE A 20 14.76 -9.47 -7.95
C PHE A 20 13.80 -8.38 -8.44
N ILE A 21 13.54 -7.35 -7.61
CA ILE A 21 12.61 -6.25 -7.95
C ILE A 21 13.09 -5.54 -9.22
N ILE A 22 14.38 -5.20 -9.30
CA ILE A 22 14.94 -4.47 -10.44
C ILE A 22 14.84 -5.29 -11.72
N ARG A 23 15.24 -6.56 -11.70
CA ARG A 23 15.15 -7.43 -12.88
C ARG A 23 13.70 -7.63 -13.33
N TRP A 24 12.79 -7.79 -12.37
CA TRP A 24 11.38 -7.93 -12.66
C TRP A 24 10.79 -6.65 -13.27
N ARG A 25 11.12 -5.48 -12.72
CA ARG A 25 10.73 -4.18 -13.28
C ARG A 25 11.22 -4.04 -14.71
N VAL A 26 12.51 -4.28 -14.96
CA VAL A 26 13.08 -4.18 -16.32
C VAL A 26 12.35 -5.11 -17.30
N TRP A 27 12.13 -6.37 -16.91
CA TRP A 27 11.42 -7.34 -17.74
C TRP A 27 9.98 -6.89 -18.03
N LEU A 28 9.24 -6.47 -17.00
CA LEU A 28 7.83 -6.09 -17.13
C LEU A 28 7.65 -4.82 -17.95
N THR A 29 8.54 -3.83 -17.77
CA THR A 29 8.58 -2.62 -18.60
C THR A 29 8.83 -2.99 -20.06
N HIS A 30 9.83 -3.82 -20.36
CA HIS A 30 10.10 -4.25 -21.74
C HIS A 30 8.92 -5.03 -22.35
N ARG A 31 8.31 -5.93 -21.59
CA ARG A 31 7.15 -6.71 -22.03
C ARG A 31 5.97 -5.81 -22.40
N LEU A 32 5.61 -4.86 -21.53
CA LEU A 32 4.47 -3.95 -21.73
C LEU A 32 4.75 -2.91 -22.81
N MET A 33 5.98 -2.40 -22.90
CA MET A 33 6.38 -1.52 -23.99
C MET A 33 6.32 -2.24 -25.34
N GLY A 34 6.73 -3.52 -25.39
CA GLY A 34 6.61 -4.36 -26.58
C GLY A 34 5.16 -4.55 -27.02
N ASP A 35 4.24 -4.81 -26.08
CA ASP A 35 2.81 -4.91 -26.39
C ASP A 35 2.22 -3.58 -26.85
N TRP A 36 2.63 -2.47 -26.24
CA TRP A 36 2.12 -1.14 -26.57
C TRP A 36 2.58 -0.63 -27.94
N LEU A 37 3.83 -0.94 -28.31
CA LEU A 37 4.38 -0.63 -29.64
C LEU A 37 3.95 -1.66 -30.70
N GLY A 38 3.62 -2.88 -30.27
CA GLY A 38 3.16 -3.97 -31.12
C GLY A 38 1.87 -3.64 -31.85
N ASP A 39 1.80 -4.00 -33.13
CA ASP A 39 0.61 -3.86 -33.98
C ASP A 39 -0.02 -2.44 -33.92
N ARG A 40 0.82 -1.41 -33.70
CA ARG A 40 0.39 0.00 -33.55
C ARG A 40 -0.67 0.18 -32.46
N ALA A 41 -0.64 -0.61 -31.38
CA ALA A 41 -1.60 -0.53 -30.28
C ALA A 41 -1.65 0.87 -29.65
N TYR A 42 -0.51 1.57 -29.55
CA TYR A 42 -0.44 2.97 -29.12
C TYR A 42 -1.35 3.93 -29.92
N TYR A 43 -1.65 3.61 -31.17
CA TYR A 43 -2.53 4.40 -32.04
C TYR A 43 -3.94 3.82 -32.08
N ARG A 44 -4.08 2.52 -32.35
CA ARG A 44 -5.39 1.87 -32.47
C ARG A 44 -6.19 1.91 -31.17
N GLY A 45 -5.51 1.86 -30.02
CA GLY A 45 -6.14 1.95 -28.70
C GLY A 45 -6.81 3.29 -28.40
N GLN A 46 -6.63 4.31 -29.26
CA GLN A 46 -7.35 5.58 -29.17
C GLN A 46 -8.76 5.53 -29.77
N PHE A 47 -9.07 4.48 -30.55
CA PHE A 47 -10.32 4.36 -31.32
C PHE A 47 -11.25 3.24 -30.81
N ILE A 48 -10.94 2.64 -29.67
CA ILE A 48 -11.80 1.65 -29.01
C ILE A 48 -12.80 2.36 -28.08
N ASP A 49 -13.93 1.74 -27.77
CA ASP A 49 -15.01 2.32 -26.95
C ASP A 49 -14.53 2.83 -25.57
N HIS A 50 -13.47 2.19 -25.03
CA HIS A 50 -12.84 2.54 -23.77
C HIS A 50 -11.32 2.62 -23.92
N PRO A 51 -10.78 3.78 -24.34
CA PRO A 51 -9.34 3.96 -24.48
C PRO A 51 -8.63 3.83 -23.13
N ILE A 52 -7.36 3.43 -23.17
CA ILE A 52 -6.52 3.31 -21.96
C ILE A 52 -6.08 4.72 -21.54
N ASP A 53 -6.48 5.14 -20.36
CA ASP A 53 -6.03 6.40 -19.76
C ASP A 53 -4.57 6.29 -19.27
N ASN A 54 -3.77 7.31 -19.58
CA ASN A 54 -2.39 7.52 -19.10
C ASN A 54 -1.47 6.29 -19.19
N PRO A 55 -1.27 5.71 -20.40
CA PRO A 55 -0.44 4.51 -20.58
C PRO A 55 1.03 4.74 -20.16
N ASP A 56 1.52 5.97 -20.28
CA ASP A 56 2.83 6.42 -19.80
C ASP A 56 2.95 6.31 -18.27
N GLN A 57 1.93 6.76 -17.53
CA GLN A 57 1.89 6.61 -16.08
C GLN A 57 1.87 5.14 -15.68
N ARG A 58 1.07 4.32 -16.37
CA ARG A 58 0.99 2.88 -16.09
C ARG A 58 2.34 2.17 -16.28
N ILE A 59 3.05 2.49 -17.37
CA ILE A 59 4.36 1.88 -17.65
C ILE A 59 5.44 2.40 -16.69
N GLN A 60 5.42 3.68 -16.33
CA GLN A 60 6.48 4.26 -15.50
C GLN A 60 6.27 4.05 -13.99
N GLN A 61 5.08 4.38 -13.48
CA GLN A 61 4.78 4.46 -12.05
C GLN A 61 4.12 3.18 -11.54
N ASP A 62 3.11 2.67 -12.26
CA ASP A 62 2.35 1.52 -11.75
C ASP A 62 3.20 0.23 -11.77
N ILE A 63 4.07 0.05 -12.78
CA ILE A 63 5.02 -1.08 -12.80
C ILE A 63 5.97 -1.03 -11.59
N ASP A 64 6.49 0.14 -11.23
CA ASP A 64 7.38 0.31 -10.08
C ASP A 64 6.66 -0.09 -8.79
N ALA A 65 5.46 0.47 -8.58
CA ALA A 65 4.62 0.18 -7.43
C ALA A 65 4.20 -1.30 -7.34
N PHE A 66 3.90 -1.91 -8.48
CA PHE A 66 3.51 -3.32 -8.57
C PHE A 66 4.69 -4.26 -8.24
N THR A 67 5.83 -4.06 -8.89
CA THR A 67 7.01 -4.92 -8.72
C THR A 67 7.66 -4.77 -7.35
N ALA A 68 7.49 -3.63 -6.69
CA ALA A 68 7.93 -3.41 -5.31
C ALA A 68 7.20 -4.29 -4.28
N CYS A 69 6.03 -4.87 -4.61
CA CYS A 69 5.26 -5.76 -3.74
C CYS A 69 4.92 -5.16 -2.35
N SER A 70 4.85 -3.84 -2.25
CA SER A 70 4.74 -3.06 -1.01
C SER A 70 3.37 -2.37 -0.84
N GLY A 71 2.33 -2.87 -1.51
CA GLY A 71 0.97 -2.33 -1.38
C GLY A 71 0.73 -1.02 -2.13
N GLY A 72 1.39 -0.83 -3.28
CA GLY A 72 1.17 0.32 -4.17
C GLY A 72 2.19 1.45 -4.01
N MET A 73 3.24 1.26 -3.21
CA MET A 73 4.35 2.21 -3.10
C MET A 73 5.48 1.83 -4.05
N ALA A 74 6.20 2.81 -4.60
CA ALA A 74 7.39 2.58 -5.41
C ALA A 74 8.49 1.84 -4.63
N ASN A 75 9.45 1.22 -5.34
CA ASN A 75 10.55 0.52 -4.70
C ASN A 75 11.45 1.48 -3.88
N ILE A 76 11.84 1.05 -2.68
CA ILE A 76 12.77 1.76 -1.79
C ILE A 76 13.95 0.83 -1.52
N PRO A 77 15.21 1.32 -1.46
CA PRO A 77 16.39 0.47 -1.28
C PRO A 77 16.37 -0.41 -0.03
N SER A 78 15.59 -0.03 0.98
CA SER A 78 15.43 -0.77 2.24
C SER A 78 14.34 -1.85 2.20
N ASN A 79 13.75 -2.12 1.03
CA ASN A 79 12.81 -3.22 0.84
C ASN A 79 13.58 -4.54 0.90
N GLY A 80 13.25 -5.35 1.91
CA GLY A 80 13.63 -6.75 2.01
C GLY A 80 12.38 -7.63 1.99
N THR A 81 12.59 -8.92 2.10
CA THR A 81 11.56 -9.96 2.00
C THR A 81 10.42 -9.72 2.99
N ALA A 82 10.73 -9.40 4.25
CA ALA A 82 9.74 -9.16 5.31
C ALA A 82 8.82 -7.94 5.05
N LYS A 83 9.25 -6.97 4.22
CA LYS A 83 8.48 -5.76 3.90
C LYS A 83 7.58 -5.94 2.67
N THR A 84 7.67 -7.07 2.01
CA THR A 84 6.81 -7.42 0.87
C THR A 84 5.59 -8.16 1.40
N LEU A 85 4.41 -7.86 0.86
CA LEU A 85 3.15 -8.43 1.36
C LEU A 85 3.15 -9.95 1.36
N LEU A 86 3.66 -10.57 0.29
CA LEU A 86 3.67 -12.03 0.12
C LEU A 86 4.58 -12.70 1.17
N PHE A 87 5.85 -12.31 1.23
CA PHE A 87 6.79 -12.99 2.10
C PHE A 87 6.64 -12.58 3.57
N GLY A 88 6.18 -11.35 3.84
CA GLY A 88 5.77 -10.93 5.18
C GLY A 88 4.60 -11.78 5.72
N ALA A 89 3.62 -12.09 4.87
CA ALA A 89 2.52 -12.99 5.26
C ALA A 89 2.99 -14.42 5.54
N VAL A 90 3.88 -14.97 4.70
CA VAL A 90 4.47 -16.30 4.94
C VAL A 90 5.25 -16.32 6.25
N GLN A 91 6.08 -15.31 6.50
CA GLN A 91 6.83 -15.19 7.75
C GLN A 91 5.89 -15.10 8.98
N ALA A 92 4.78 -14.37 8.86
CA ALA A 92 3.80 -14.26 9.92
C ALA A 92 3.15 -15.62 10.22
N VAL A 93 2.73 -16.37 9.20
CA VAL A 93 2.15 -17.71 9.36
C VAL A 93 3.16 -18.67 10.00
N VAL A 94 4.40 -18.72 9.50
CA VAL A 94 5.45 -19.59 10.06
C VAL A 94 5.73 -19.23 11.52
N SER A 95 5.79 -17.94 11.83
CA SER A 95 5.97 -17.46 13.21
C SER A 95 4.82 -17.91 14.12
N VAL A 96 3.57 -17.73 13.67
CA VAL A 96 2.38 -18.15 14.43
C VAL A 96 2.40 -19.65 14.70
N VAL A 97 2.68 -20.48 13.70
CA VAL A 97 2.75 -21.94 13.86
C VAL A 97 3.87 -22.32 14.84
N SER A 98 5.04 -21.72 14.70
CA SER A 98 6.20 -22.02 15.55
C SER A 98 5.96 -21.61 17.01
N PHE A 99 5.42 -20.41 17.24
CA PHE A 99 5.08 -19.93 18.58
C PHE A 99 3.89 -20.67 19.18
N ALA A 100 2.91 -21.06 18.38
CA ALA A 100 1.78 -21.86 18.85
C ALA A 100 2.26 -23.19 19.43
N ALA A 101 3.21 -23.87 18.78
CA ALA A 101 3.81 -25.10 19.29
C ALA A 101 4.55 -24.88 20.62
N ILE A 102 5.41 -23.86 20.70
CA ILE A 102 6.14 -23.53 21.95
C ILE A 102 5.18 -23.17 23.08
N LEU A 103 4.17 -22.36 22.79
CA LEU A 103 3.17 -21.92 23.77
C LEU A 103 2.31 -23.10 24.24
N TRP A 104 1.99 -24.03 23.35
CA TRP A 104 1.27 -25.25 23.70
C TRP A 104 2.04 -26.05 24.75
N ASP A 105 3.32 -26.29 24.53
CA ASP A 105 4.14 -27.09 25.45
C ASP A 105 4.35 -26.40 26.79
N LEU A 106 4.61 -25.08 26.78
CA LEU A 106 4.86 -24.30 27.98
C LEU A 106 3.59 -23.94 28.77
N SER A 107 2.40 -24.08 28.17
CA SER A 107 1.17 -23.70 28.86
C SER A 107 0.83 -24.71 29.94
N PHE A 108 0.91 -24.25 31.18
CA PHE A 108 0.43 -24.97 32.37
C PHE A 108 -1.10 -24.88 32.50
N PRO A 109 -1.73 -25.88 33.15
CA PRO A 109 -3.14 -25.80 33.50
C PRO A 109 -3.35 -24.72 34.58
N ILE A 110 -4.39 -23.91 34.42
CA ILE A 110 -4.78 -22.89 35.40
C ILE A 110 -6.20 -23.22 35.87
N THR A 111 -6.43 -23.13 37.17
CA THR A 111 -7.77 -23.27 37.74
C THR A 111 -8.45 -21.90 37.77
N VAL A 112 -9.57 -21.77 37.07
CA VAL A 112 -10.39 -20.54 37.04
C VAL A 112 -11.80 -20.90 37.49
N ALA A 113 -12.30 -20.22 38.53
CA ALA A 113 -13.64 -20.45 39.09
C ALA A 113 -13.94 -21.93 39.43
N GLY A 114 -12.94 -22.68 39.88
CA GLY A 114 -13.06 -24.12 40.23
C GLY A 114 -12.92 -25.09 39.05
N LEU A 115 -12.87 -24.60 37.81
CA LEU A 115 -12.63 -25.41 36.61
C LEU A 115 -11.14 -25.38 36.24
N GLN A 116 -10.52 -26.55 36.09
CA GLN A 116 -9.15 -26.65 35.57
C GLN A 116 -9.19 -26.54 34.05
N ILE A 117 -8.59 -25.48 33.51
CA ILE A 117 -8.46 -25.27 32.08
C ILE A 117 -7.07 -25.76 31.66
N PRO A 118 -6.96 -26.89 30.94
CA PRO A 118 -5.69 -27.33 30.38
C PRO A 118 -5.26 -26.34 29.30
N ARG A 119 -3.95 -26.08 29.22
CA ARG A 119 -3.35 -25.17 28.23
C ARG A 119 -4.01 -23.78 28.21
N ALA A 120 -4.30 -23.22 29.38
CA ALA A 120 -5.07 -21.97 29.53
C ALA A 120 -4.47 -20.78 28.76
N LEU A 121 -3.15 -20.62 28.72
CA LEU A 121 -2.50 -19.52 28.00
C LEU A 121 -2.76 -19.56 26.49
N PHE A 122 -2.82 -20.76 25.90
CA PHE A 122 -3.11 -20.92 24.48
C PHE A 122 -4.50 -20.39 24.13
N TRP A 123 -5.51 -20.80 24.90
CA TRP A 123 -6.90 -20.39 24.70
C TRP A 123 -7.11 -18.89 24.93
N ILE A 124 -6.46 -18.31 25.95
CA ILE A 124 -6.51 -16.87 26.22
C ILE A 124 -5.96 -16.07 25.05
N VAL A 125 -4.82 -16.48 24.49
CA VAL A 125 -4.20 -15.79 23.34
C VAL A 125 -5.10 -15.84 22.11
N ILE A 126 -5.70 -16.98 21.79
CA ILE A 126 -6.64 -17.11 20.66
C ILE A 126 -7.85 -16.19 20.84
N ALA A 127 -8.45 -16.18 22.04
CA ALA A 127 -9.58 -15.30 22.34
C ALA A 127 -9.19 -13.82 22.20
N TYR A 128 -8.04 -13.43 22.74
CA TYR A 128 -7.53 -12.06 22.67
C TYR A 128 -7.27 -11.61 21.22
N ILE A 129 -6.57 -12.42 20.41
CA ILE A 129 -6.26 -12.08 19.02
C ILE A 129 -7.55 -11.95 18.21
N THR A 130 -8.51 -12.87 18.41
CA THR A 130 -9.82 -12.81 17.73
C THR A 130 -10.55 -11.52 18.07
N PHE A 131 -10.62 -11.18 19.36
CA PHE A 131 -11.26 -9.95 19.83
C PHE A 131 -10.56 -8.70 19.27
N ALA A 132 -9.24 -8.61 19.40
CA ALA A 132 -8.45 -7.50 18.89
C ALA A 132 -8.63 -7.32 17.37
N THR A 133 -8.67 -8.42 16.60
CA THR A 133 -8.89 -8.39 15.15
C THR A 133 -10.25 -7.82 14.80
N VAL A 134 -11.32 -8.27 15.47
CA VAL A 134 -12.68 -7.76 15.24
C VAL A 134 -12.76 -6.26 15.53
N VAL A 135 -12.18 -5.82 16.64
CA VAL A 135 -12.13 -4.40 17.01
C VAL A 135 -11.35 -3.59 15.98
N ALA A 136 -10.19 -4.08 15.53
CA ALA A 136 -9.39 -3.42 14.50
C ALA A 136 -10.14 -3.25 13.18
N PHE A 137 -10.86 -4.29 12.71
CA PHE A 137 -11.68 -4.20 11.50
C PHE A 137 -12.85 -3.23 11.65
N TRP A 138 -13.50 -3.23 12.82
CA TRP A 138 -14.61 -2.33 13.11
C TRP A 138 -14.17 -0.86 13.07
N ILE A 139 -13.02 -0.54 13.65
CA ILE A 139 -12.42 0.80 13.63
C ILE A 139 -11.87 1.16 12.24
N GLY A 140 -11.24 0.22 11.54
CA GLY A 140 -10.61 0.47 10.23
C GLY A 140 -11.60 0.76 9.10
N ARG A 141 -12.77 0.12 9.10
CA ARG A 141 -13.82 0.31 8.08
C ARG A 141 -14.21 1.77 7.83
N PRO A 142 -14.55 2.61 8.85
CA PRO A 142 -14.87 4.02 8.63
C PRO A 142 -13.65 4.87 8.24
N LEU A 143 -12.46 4.55 8.75
CA LEU A 143 -11.21 5.26 8.42
C LEU A 143 -10.89 5.23 6.92
N ILE A 144 -11.12 4.09 6.26
CA ILE A 144 -10.92 3.95 4.81
C ILE A 144 -11.80 4.96 4.06
N ARG A 145 -13.09 5.06 4.41
CA ARG A 145 -14.01 6.02 3.77
C ARG A 145 -13.60 7.48 4.00
N LEU A 146 -13.12 7.80 5.21
CA LEU A 146 -12.61 9.13 5.52
C LEU A 146 -11.37 9.48 4.70
N SER A 147 -10.45 8.52 4.56
CA SER A 147 -9.23 8.67 3.77
C SER A 147 -9.54 8.92 2.30
N PHE A 148 -10.43 8.12 1.69
CA PHE A 148 -10.91 8.35 0.31
C PHE A 148 -11.56 9.72 0.12
N ARG A 149 -12.39 10.17 1.08
CA ARG A 149 -13.03 11.49 1.00
C ARG A 149 -11.99 12.62 1.09
N ASN A 150 -10.96 12.44 1.91
CA ASN A 150 -9.85 13.39 2.01
C ASN A 150 -9.05 13.46 0.71
N GLU A 151 -8.71 12.31 0.12
CA GLU A 151 -8.01 12.20 -1.17
C GLU A 151 -8.77 12.93 -2.28
N LYS A 152 -10.09 12.69 -2.37
CA LYS A 152 -10.97 13.33 -3.35
C LYS A 152 -11.02 14.85 -3.17
N ARG A 153 -11.14 15.34 -1.93
CA ARG A 153 -11.10 16.78 -1.63
C ARG A 153 -9.79 17.41 -2.04
N ASN A 154 -8.68 16.76 -1.72
CA ASN A 154 -7.34 17.26 -2.06
C ASN A 154 -7.13 17.32 -3.58
N ALA A 155 -7.63 16.33 -4.32
CA ALA A 155 -7.61 16.33 -5.79
C ALA A 155 -8.44 17.47 -6.41
N VAL A 156 -9.66 17.71 -5.92
CA VAL A 156 -10.53 18.81 -6.37
C VAL A 156 -9.88 20.17 -6.11
N PHE A 157 -9.26 20.35 -4.94
CA PHE A 157 -8.55 21.58 -4.60
C PHE A 157 -7.35 21.81 -5.52
N ARG A 158 -6.54 20.76 -5.76
CA ARG A 158 -5.39 20.84 -6.67
C ARG A 158 -5.80 21.22 -8.09
N TYR A 159 -6.89 20.65 -8.60
CA TYR A 159 -7.46 21.01 -9.89
C TYR A 159 -7.90 22.49 -9.94
N ALA A 160 -8.57 22.98 -8.90
CA ALA A 160 -9.01 24.37 -8.83
C ALA A 160 -7.83 25.36 -8.86
N LEU A 161 -6.72 25.04 -8.18
CA LEU A 161 -5.49 25.84 -8.23
C LEU A 161 -4.86 25.86 -9.64
N VAL A 162 -4.84 24.73 -10.34
CA VAL A 162 -4.33 24.66 -11.72
C VAL A 162 -5.21 25.49 -12.65
N ARG A 163 -6.54 25.38 -12.54
CA ARG A 163 -7.49 26.20 -13.31
C ARG A 163 -7.27 27.70 -13.06
N LEU A 164 -7.09 28.12 -11.80
CA LEU A 164 -6.85 29.52 -11.46
C LEU A 164 -5.56 30.03 -12.09
N ARG A 165 -4.48 29.24 -12.06
CA ARG A 165 -3.21 29.58 -12.71
C ARG A 165 -3.40 29.78 -14.22
N ASP A 166 -4.09 28.85 -14.87
CA ASP A 166 -4.30 28.90 -16.33
C ASP A 166 -5.23 30.06 -16.73
N ALA A 167 -6.16 30.47 -15.85
CA ALA A 167 -7.03 31.63 -16.02
C ALA A 167 -6.45 32.94 -15.42
N GLY A 168 -5.21 32.94 -14.93
CA GLY A 168 -4.66 34.01 -14.10
C GLY A 168 -4.60 35.38 -14.79
N GLU A 169 -4.40 35.41 -16.11
CA GLU A 169 -4.38 36.65 -16.89
C GLU A 169 -5.77 37.31 -16.93
N ALA A 170 -6.83 36.53 -17.19
CA ALA A 170 -8.20 37.03 -17.18
C ALA A 170 -8.62 37.48 -15.76
N VAL A 171 -8.26 36.71 -14.73
CA VAL A 171 -8.56 37.06 -13.33
C VAL A 171 -7.88 38.38 -12.94
N GLY A 172 -6.62 38.59 -13.37
CA GLY A 172 -5.88 39.83 -13.14
C GLY A 172 -6.46 41.03 -13.90
N PHE A 173 -6.88 40.84 -15.16
CA PHE A 173 -7.52 41.90 -15.96
C PHE A 173 -8.87 42.36 -15.37
N TYR A 174 -9.68 41.43 -14.86
CA TYR A 174 -11.00 41.73 -14.30
C TYR A 174 -11.00 41.97 -12.78
N ARG A 175 -9.83 41.94 -12.10
CA ARG A 175 -9.71 42.02 -10.63
C ARG A 175 -10.65 41.04 -9.90
N GLY A 176 -10.68 39.80 -10.39
CA GLY A 176 -11.57 38.73 -9.95
C GLY A 176 -11.08 37.95 -8.72
N GLU A 177 -10.01 38.37 -8.06
CA GLU A 177 -9.30 37.58 -7.04
C GLU A 177 -10.17 37.27 -5.81
N ARG A 178 -11.08 38.19 -5.45
CA ARG A 178 -12.04 37.97 -4.36
C ARG A 178 -13.07 36.88 -4.68
N ALA A 179 -13.53 36.78 -5.93
CA ALA A 179 -14.50 35.77 -6.33
C ALA A 179 -13.86 34.37 -6.36
N GLU A 180 -12.65 34.27 -6.92
CA GLU A 180 -11.87 33.02 -6.96
C GLU A 180 -11.46 32.55 -5.54
N SER A 181 -11.14 33.49 -4.63
CA SER A 181 -10.86 33.18 -3.21
C SER A 181 -12.04 32.54 -2.48
N VAL A 182 -13.26 33.03 -2.72
CA VAL A 182 -14.48 32.47 -2.13
C VAL A 182 -14.75 31.07 -2.70
N GLU A 183 -14.56 30.89 -4.01
CA GLU A 183 -14.74 29.59 -4.67
C GLU A 183 -13.72 28.55 -4.18
N LEU A 184 -12.44 28.92 -4.05
CA LEU A 184 -11.38 28.06 -3.54
C LEU A 184 -11.59 27.65 -2.08
N ASN A 185 -11.98 28.59 -1.22
CA ASN A 185 -12.30 28.29 0.18
C ASN A 185 -13.54 27.40 0.31
N GLY A 186 -14.55 27.60 -0.54
CA GLY A 186 -15.73 26.72 -0.60
C GLY A 186 -15.39 25.28 -0.98
N ARG A 187 -14.46 25.09 -1.93
CA ARG A 187 -13.99 23.75 -2.35
C ARG A 187 -13.09 23.07 -1.32
N PHE A 188 -12.46 23.82 -0.40
CA PHE A 188 -11.65 23.27 0.69
C PHE A 188 -12.48 22.90 1.93
N ALA A 189 -13.54 23.66 2.23
CA ALA A 189 -14.39 23.45 3.40
C ALA A 189 -15.45 22.33 3.24
N GLY A 190 -15.87 22.02 2.01
CA GLY A 190 -16.87 21.00 1.67
C GLY A 190 -16.35 19.57 1.57
#